data_AF-A0A503T3Z5-F1
#
_entry.id   AF-A0A503T3Z5-F1
#
_cell.length_a   1.000
_cell.length_b   1.000
_cell.length_c   1.000
_cell.angle_alpha   90.00
_cell.angle_beta   90.00
_cell.angle_gamma   90.00
#
_symmetry.space_group_name_H-M   'P 1'
#
loop_
_entity.id
_entity.type
_entity.pdbx_description
1 polymer ?
#
loop_
_entity_poly.entity_id
_entity_poly.type
_entity_poly.pdbx_seq_one_letter_code
_entity_poly.pdbx_strand_id
1 'polypeptide(L)'
;MAKLDRKLKALDRAAAKRAKRVAAMSPEQRQRYDAWQKTHQPGPAAARQRKRADRKSAADLRDLVSRPRPAPSAEVIELERLIADRKADLARVTAENENPDPGAFG
;
A
#
# COMPACT_ATOMS: atom_id res chain seq x y z
N MET A 1 14.73 2.27 -25.45
CA MET A 1 14.52 3.33 -24.43
C MET A 1 13.93 4.63 -24.99
N ALA A 2 14.47 5.23 -26.06
CA ALA A 2 14.02 6.54 -26.58
C ALA A 2 12.50 6.73 -26.84
N LYS A 3 11.75 5.66 -27.20
CA LYS A 3 10.29 5.73 -27.39
C LYS A 3 9.52 5.90 -26.08
N LEU A 4 9.98 5.26 -25.00
CA LEU A 4 9.37 5.39 -23.68
C LEU A 4 9.57 6.81 -23.14
N ASP A 5 10.80 7.31 -23.21
CA ASP A 5 11.13 8.68 -22.74
C ASP A 5 10.32 9.74 -23.49
N ARG A 6 10.11 9.55 -24.80
CA ARG A 6 9.25 10.41 -25.60
C ARG A 6 7.80 10.40 -25.11
N LYS A 7 7.26 9.22 -24.78
CA LYS A 7 5.90 9.09 -24.25
C LYS A 7 5.77 9.74 -22.88
N LEU A 8 6.73 9.54 -21.98
CA LEU A 8 6.75 10.17 -20.66
C LEU A 8 6.76 11.70 -20.79
N LYS A 9 7.70 12.25 -21.58
CA LYS A 9 7.75 13.69 -21.87
C LYS A 9 6.45 14.23 -22.48
N ALA A 10 5.76 13.46 -23.32
CA ALA A 10 4.48 13.85 -23.89
C ALA A 10 3.37 13.90 -22.83
N LEU A 11 3.34 12.93 -21.91
CA LEU A 11 2.42 12.93 -20.77
C LEU A 11 2.67 14.12 -19.85
N ASP A 12 3.93 14.44 -19.56
CA ASP A 12 4.31 15.58 -18.72
C ASP A 12 3.90 16.90 -19.34
N ARG A 13 4.17 17.08 -20.65
CA ARG A 13 3.72 18.28 -21.38
C ARG A 13 2.20 18.41 -21.37
N ALA A 14 1.47 17.31 -21.55
CA ALA A 14 0.01 17.33 -21.49
C ALA A 14 -0.49 17.67 -20.09
N ALA A 15 0.16 17.16 -19.03
CA ALA A 15 -0.14 17.51 -17.64
C ALA A 15 0.10 18.99 -17.37
N ALA A 16 1.26 19.53 -17.77
CA ALA A 16 1.60 20.94 -17.60
C ALA A 16 0.61 21.86 -18.32
N LYS A 17 0.21 21.53 -19.56
CA LYS A 17 -0.81 22.29 -20.30
C LYS A 17 -2.16 22.31 -19.59
N ARG A 18 -2.59 21.18 -19.03
CA ARG A 18 -3.83 21.11 -18.23
C ARG A 18 -3.72 21.96 -16.97
N ALA A 19 -2.60 21.88 -16.25
CA ALA A 19 -2.37 22.67 -15.04
C ALA A 19 -2.45 24.18 -15.31
N LYS A 20 -1.81 24.66 -16.39
CA LYS A 20 -1.89 26.07 -16.80
C LYS A 20 -3.33 26.50 -17.10
N ARG A 21 -4.08 25.70 -17.86
CA ARG A 21 -5.49 25.99 -18.17
C ARG A 21 -6.34 26.09 -16.92
N VAL A 22 -6.13 25.17 -15.99
CA VAL A 22 -6.88 25.08 -14.74
C VAL A 22 -6.51 26.23 -13.78
N ALA A 23 -5.26 26.68 -13.78
CA ALA A 23 -4.82 27.85 -13.00
C ALA A 23 -5.37 29.16 -13.56
N ALA A 24 -5.62 29.24 -14.87
CA ALA A 24 -6.21 30.41 -15.52
C ALA A 24 -7.74 30.50 -15.39
N MET A 25 -8.40 29.47 -14.83
CA MET A 25 -9.86 29.48 -14.64
C MET A 25 -10.26 30.39 -13.48
N SER A 26 -11.36 31.12 -13.64
CA SER A 26 -12.02 31.79 -12.51
C SER A 26 -12.62 30.76 -11.53
N PRO A 27 -12.94 31.15 -10.28
CA PRO A 27 -13.53 30.23 -9.30
C PRO A 27 -14.82 29.56 -9.79
N GLU A 28 -15.70 30.29 -10.47
CA GLU A 28 -16.96 29.74 -11.03
C GLU A 28 -16.70 28.74 -12.15
N GLN A 29 -15.75 29.06 -13.04
CA GLN A 29 -15.34 28.15 -14.10
C GLN A 29 -14.70 26.89 -13.53
N ARG A 30 -13.95 27.02 -12.44
CA ARG A 30 -13.33 25.90 -11.76
C ARG A 30 -14.37 24.96 -11.17
N GLN A 31 -15.40 25.48 -10.51
CA GLN A 31 -16.50 24.67 -9.98
C GLN A 31 -17.23 23.89 -11.09
N ARG A 32 -17.53 24.54 -12.22
CA ARG A 32 -18.16 23.89 -13.38
C ARG A 32 -17.25 22.79 -13.96
N TYR A 33 -15.95 23.08 -14.09
CA TYR A 33 -14.97 22.12 -14.57
C TYR A 33 -14.85 20.89 -13.64
N ASP A 34 -14.81 21.10 -12.33
CA ASP A 34 -14.72 20.01 -11.35
C ASP A 34 -16.02 19.17 -11.34
N ALA A 35 -17.19 19.80 -11.46
CA ALA A 35 -18.48 19.10 -11.60
C ALA A 35 -18.51 18.24 -12.87
N TRP A 36 -18.08 18.80 -14.00
CA TRP A 36 -17.98 18.07 -15.26
C TRP A 36 -16.98 16.90 -15.19
N GLN A 37 -15.83 17.10 -14.55
CA GLN A 37 -14.81 16.05 -14.39
C GLN A 37 -15.35 14.88 -13.55
N LYS A 38 -16.12 15.17 -12.50
CA LYS A 38 -16.75 14.17 -11.63
C LYS A 38 -17.75 13.30 -12.39
N THR A 39 -18.58 13.90 -13.25
CA THR A 39 -19.62 13.18 -13.98
C THR A 39 -19.08 12.44 -15.21
N HIS A 40 -18.19 13.06 -15.99
CA HIS A 40 -17.74 12.51 -17.27
C HIS A 40 -16.48 11.65 -17.16
N GLN A 41 -15.68 11.81 -16.10
CA GLN A 41 -14.45 11.05 -15.86
C GLN A 41 -13.56 10.91 -17.11
N PRO A 42 -13.18 12.03 -17.75
CA PRO A 42 -12.41 12.01 -18.99
C PRO A 42 -11.04 11.35 -18.76
N GLY A 43 -10.62 10.49 -19.69
CA GLY A 43 -9.33 9.81 -19.63
C GLY A 43 -9.31 8.47 -20.38
N PRO A 44 -8.16 7.77 -20.41
CA PRO A 44 -8.05 6.45 -21.02
C PRO A 44 -8.95 5.42 -20.31
N ALA A 45 -9.54 4.49 -21.07
CA ALA A 45 -10.40 3.44 -20.51
C ALA A 45 -9.70 2.62 -19.43
N ALA A 46 -8.43 2.27 -19.65
CA ALA A 46 -7.60 1.55 -18.70
C ALA A 46 -7.46 2.28 -17.35
N ALA A 47 -7.32 3.61 -17.37
CA ALA A 47 -7.23 4.41 -16.14
C ALA A 47 -8.54 4.42 -15.35
N ARG A 48 -9.70 4.48 -16.05
CA ARG A 48 -11.01 4.35 -15.41
C ARG A 48 -11.21 2.95 -14.82
N GLN A 49 -10.83 1.91 -15.54
CA GLN A 49 -10.93 0.53 -15.07
C GLN A 49 -10.06 0.28 -13.84
N ARG A 50 -8.82 0.78 -13.84
CA ARG A 50 -7.92 0.71 -12.67
C ARG A 50 -8.54 1.37 -11.44
N LYS A 51 -9.08 2.58 -11.56
CA LYS A 51 -9.77 3.26 -10.45
C LYS A 51 -10.97 2.46 -9.92
N ARG A 52 -11.71 1.76 -10.78
CA ARG A 52 -12.81 0.89 -10.37
C ARG A 52 -12.30 -0.34 -9.62
N ALA A 53 -11.24 -0.98 -10.13
CA ALA A 53 -10.58 -2.10 -9.47
C ALA A 53 -10.02 -1.70 -8.10
N ASP A 54 -9.29 -0.59 -8.03
CA ASP A 54 -8.73 -0.05 -6.78
C ASP A 54 -9.85 0.20 -5.74
N ARG A 55 -10.99 0.75 -6.16
CA ARG A 55 -12.16 0.95 -5.29
C ARG A 55 -12.72 -0.37 -4.77
N LYS A 56 -12.81 -1.38 -5.63
CA LYS A 56 -13.29 -2.71 -5.25
C LYS A 56 -12.34 -3.34 -4.23
N SER A 57 -11.04 -3.38 -4.53
CA SER A 57 -10.02 -3.91 -3.62
C SER A 57 -10.02 -3.16 -2.28
N ALA A 58 -10.19 -1.84 -2.28
CA ALA A 58 -10.27 -1.06 -1.04
C ALA A 58 -11.57 -1.31 -0.24
N ALA A 59 -12.66 -1.72 -0.90
CA ALA A 59 -13.87 -2.16 -0.21
C ALA A 59 -13.66 -3.55 0.40
N ASP A 60 -13.11 -4.48 -0.38
CA ASP A 60 -12.81 -5.86 0.06
C ASP A 60 -11.83 -5.85 1.24
N LEU A 61 -10.78 -5.02 1.20
CA LEU A 61 -9.84 -4.84 2.32
C LEU A 61 -10.50 -4.27 3.57
N ARG A 62 -11.39 -3.27 3.41
CA ARG A 62 -12.12 -2.70 4.55
C ARG A 62 -13.03 -3.73 5.19
N ASP A 63 -13.72 -4.52 4.38
CA ASP A 63 -14.57 -5.61 4.86
C ASP A 63 -13.73 -6.63 5.64
N LEU A 64 -12.61 -7.11 5.07
CA LEU A 64 -11.68 -8.03 5.75
C LEU A 64 -11.18 -7.50 7.10
N VAL A 65 -10.81 -6.22 7.17
CA VAL A 65 -10.31 -5.61 8.42
C VAL A 65 -11.43 -5.37 9.43
N SER A 66 -12.64 -5.04 8.98
CA SER A 66 -13.79 -4.76 9.85
C SER A 66 -14.41 -6.01 10.48
N ARG A 67 -14.19 -7.18 9.88
CA ARG A 67 -14.72 -8.44 10.39
C ARG A 67 -14.05 -8.79 11.72
N PRO A 68 -14.83 -9.13 12.77
CA PRO A 68 -14.24 -9.60 14.02
C PRO A 68 -13.43 -10.87 13.74
N ARG A 69 -12.20 -10.92 14.26
CA ARG A 69 -11.36 -12.11 14.12
C ARG A 69 -12.04 -13.26 14.89
N PRO A 70 -12.22 -14.44 14.28
CA PRO A 70 -12.75 -15.59 14.99
C PRO A 70 -11.85 -15.93 16.18
N ALA A 71 -12.44 -16.48 17.24
CA ALA A 71 -11.68 -16.99 18.36
C ALA A 71 -10.71 -18.09 17.85
N PRO A 72 -9.46 -18.13 18.36
CA PRO A 72 -8.50 -19.15 17.97
C PRO A 72 -9.01 -20.55 18.38
N SER A 73 -8.79 -21.54 17.52
CA SER A 73 -9.07 -22.94 17.85
C SER A 73 -8.10 -23.45 18.91
N ALA A 74 -8.43 -24.57 19.55
CA ALA A 74 -7.54 -25.22 20.53
C ALA A 74 -6.15 -25.53 19.94
N GLU A 75 -6.11 -26.00 18.69
CA GLU A 75 -4.86 -26.25 17.95
C GLU A 75 -4.04 -24.97 17.76
N VAL A 76 -4.68 -23.83 17.46
CA VAL A 76 -3.97 -22.54 17.32
C VAL A 76 -3.35 -22.12 18.65
N ILE A 77 -4.07 -22.30 19.76
CA ILE A 77 -3.58 -21.97 21.10
C ILE A 77 -2.38 -22.86 21.47
N GLU A 78 -2.45 -24.15 21.15
CA GLU A 78 -1.34 -25.09 21.37
C GLU A 78 -0.10 -24.69 20.55
N LEU A 79 -0.29 -24.37 19.28
CA LEU A 79 0.79 -23.92 18.40
C LEU A 79 1.39 -22.60 18.89
N GLU A 80 0.59 -21.65 19.36
CA GLU A 80 1.07 -20.40 19.94
C GLU A 80 1.93 -20.63 21.18
N ARG A 81 1.54 -21.57 22.04
CA ARG A 81 2.33 -21.99 23.20
C ARG A 81 3.67 -22.60 22.77
N LEU A 82 3.66 -23.55 21.83
CA LEU A 82 4.87 -24.19 21.32
C LEU A 82 5.82 -23.16 20.69
N ILE A 83 5.29 -22.19 19.94
CA ILE A 83 6.08 -21.10 19.37
C ILE A 83 6.71 -20.24 20.47
N ALA A 84 5.98 -19.92 21.54
CA ALA A 84 6.50 -19.14 22.66
C ALA A 84 7.65 -19.88 23.37
N ASP A 85 7.47 -21.18 23.64
CA ASP A 85 8.50 -22.01 24.28
C ASP A 85 9.78 -22.05 23.42
N ARG A 86 9.64 -22.27 22.10
CA ARG A 86 10.80 -22.32 21.20
C ARG A 86 11.50 -20.97 21.04
N LYS A 87 10.76 -19.86 21.09
CA LYS A 87 11.36 -18.53 21.10
C LYS A 87 12.17 -18.29 22.37
N ALA A 88 11.68 -18.77 23.53
CA ALA A 88 12.41 -18.66 24.78
C ALA A 88 13.69 -19.50 24.78
N ASP A 89 13.62 -20.73 24.26
CA ASP A 89 14.81 -21.60 24.10
C ASP A 89 15.86 -20.96 23.20
N LEU A 90 15.43 -20.41 22.05
CA LEU A 90 16.33 -19.70 21.14
C LEU A 90 16.96 -18.49 21.82
N ALA A 91 16.18 -17.68 22.54
CA ALA A 91 16.67 -16.50 23.24
C ALA A 91 17.73 -16.86 24.30
N ARG A 92 17.56 -17.97 25.02
CA ARG A 92 18.55 -18.48 25.98
C ARG A 92 19.84 -18.88 25.27
N VAL A 93 19.74 -19.69 24.21
CA VAL A 93 20.91 -20.15 23.46
C VAL A 93 21.64 -18.97 22.80
N THR A 94 20.92 -17.98 22.27
CA THR A 94 21.56 -16.78 21.72
C THR A 94 22.28 -15.97 22.81
N ALA A 95 21.68 -15.81 23.98
CA ALA A 95 22.30 -15.08 25.10
C ALA A 95 23.56 -15.81 25.65
N GLU A 96 23.54 -17.14 25.68
CA GLU A 96 24.70 -17.97 26.05
C GLU A 96 25.85 -17.84 25.02
N ASN A 97 25.53 -17.72 23.73
CA ASN A 97 26.54 -17.53 22.68
C ASN A 97 27.07 -16.09 22.60
N GLU A 98 26.28 -15.08 23.00
CA GLU A 98 26.68 -13.67 23.01
C GLU A 98 27.54 -13.27 24.21
N ASN A 99 27.50 -14.05 25.31
CA ASN A 99 28.43 -13.94 26.43
C ASN A 99 29.34 -15.18 26.48
N PRO A 100 30.33 -15.32 25.57
CA PRO A 100 31.32 -16.37 25.71
C PRO A 100 32.11 -16.10 26.99
N ASP A 101 31.93 -16.95 28.00
CA ASP A 101 32.84 -17.05 29.13
C ASP A 101 34.26 -17.22 28.56
N PRO A 102 35.21 -16.30 28.83
CA PRO A 102 36.60 -16.52 28.48
C PRO A 102 37.10 -17.63 29.41
N GLY A 103 36.79 -18.87 29.05
CA GLY A 103 37.13 -20.05 29.83
C GLY A 103 38.62 -20.07 30.17
N ALA A 104 38.94 -20.72 31.29
CA ALA A 104 40.23 -20.75 31.99
C ALA A 104 41.43 -21.40 31.25
N PHE A 105 41.55 -21.19 29.94
CA PHE A 105 42.70 -21.54 29.10
C PHE A 105 43.19 -20.32 28.31
N GLY A 106 43.39 -19.21 29.03
CA GLY A 106 44.24 -18.10 28.59
C GLY A 106 45.67 -18.30 29.07
#